data_AF-A0A1F8SRU1-F1
#
_entry.id   AF-A0A1F8SRU1-F1
#
_cell.length_a   1.000
_cell.length_b   1.000
_cell.length_c   1.000
_cell.angle_alpha   90.00
_cell.angle_beta   90.00
_cell.angle_gamma   90.00
#
_symmetry.space_group_name_H-M   'P 1'
#
loop_
_entity.id
_entity.type
_entity.pdbx_description
1 polymer ?
#
loop_
_entity_poly.entity_id
_entity_poly.type
_entity_poly.pdbx_seq_one_letter_code
_entity_poly.pdbx_strand_id
1 'polypeptide(L)'
;MILLLVLAILPRLFKKRLPRTFLPWLAFLVMALMSSVVALSLGTQATQGITVASRLLRNIFALGLGSAIYLTVALLPESWDDLNASLRWLYSGFGMALLWGSLQAVYIVHFSRPYFNWISDIQTFLSTRKLFTTRVSGLTYEPKWFAEQICFLLLPWLVGAVLQNRSVFKWRYRRLTVELGLLAWSVIVLIFTFSRSGLIILGVVIVVSLFIFDPRGGGEVAASGGERATKRGRRLTQTILALVVLGLAVFLAGSQNRFFSRLWRYWTEGEIQNKTFLEYIGFRSRLAYVETAWRTFEAFPVFGVGLGNYALYFDEMLPDQPWNRNPEIIRLITPSDDTIRLITPKNLYARLLAETGLLGTIAFTTFVIAVLGCVLFLWFSRGPDQKYWGLSGLLALIIFFLVMVSFDSFAVPNMWVVFGLITAAAHIPQDRS
;
A
#
# COMPACT_ATOMS: atom_id res chain seq x y z
N MET A 1 -8.74 14.52 -13.22
CA MET A 1 -8.55 14.81 -11.78
C MET A 1 -8.62 16.30 -11.48
N ILE A 2 -7.75 17.15 -12.06
CA ILE A 2 -7.78 18.62 -11.82
C ILE A 2 -9.16 19.22 -12.14
N LEU A 3 -9.75 18.86 -13.29
CA LEU A 3 -11.11 19.30 -13.65
C LEU A 3 -12.18 18.86 -12.64
N LEU A 4 -12.11 17.61 -12.14
CA LEU A 4 -13.03 17.12 -11.11
C LEU A 4 -12.85 17.90 -9.79
N LEU A 5 -11.61 18.19 -9.41
CA LEU A 5 -11.33 18.97 -8.21
C LEU A 5 -11.92 20.37 -8.31
N VAL A 6 -11.69 21.07 -9.42
CA VAL A 6 -12.15 22.45 -9.61
C VAL A 6 -13.67 22.53 -9.77
N LEU A 7 -14.27 21.65 -10.58
CA LEU A 7 -15.68 21.75 -10.95
C LEU A 7 -16.61 21.07 -9.94
N ALA A 8 -16.21 19.95 -9.34
CA ALA A 8 -17.08 19.16 -8.46
C ALA A 8 -16.72 19.30 -6.98
N ILE A 9 -15.42 19.34 -6.64
CA ILE A 9 -14.98 19.30 -5.23
C ILE A 9 -14.94 20.69 -4.61
N LEU A 10 -14.35 21.67 -5.31
CA LEU A 10 -14.22 23.04 -4.79
C LEU A 10 -15.57 23.64 -4.37
N PRO A 11 -16.68 23.52 -5.14
CA PRO A 11 -17.98 23.99 -4.68
C PRO A 11 -18.52 23.23 -3.47
N ARG A 12 -18.24 21.93 -3.37
CA ARG A 12 -18.69 21.09 -2.23
C ARG A 12 -17.98 21.47 -0.94
N LEU A 13 -16.74 21.95 -1.00
CA LEU A 13 -16.00 22.42 0.17
C LEU A 13 -16.70 23.59 0.88
N PHE A 14 -17.41 24.43 0.13
CA PHE A 14 -18.12 25.60 0.67
C PHE A 14 -19.61 25.33 0.95
N LYS A 15 -20.22 24.37 0.25
CA LYS A 15 -21.68 24.12 0.32
C LYS A 15 -22.08 23.02 1.31
N LYS A 16 -21.17 22.11 1.67
CA LYS A 16 -21.50 20.93 2.48
C LYS A 16 -20.73 20.94 3.79
N ARG A 17 -21.29 20.26 4.81
CA ARG A 17 -20.55 19.97 6.05
C ARG A 17 -19.41 19.02 5.72
N LEU A 18 -18.19 19.46 6.01
CA LEU A 18 -16.98 18.68 5.78
C LEU A 18 -16.85 17.53 6.77
N PRO A 19 -16.21 16.43 6.38
CA PRO A 19 -16.01 15.32 7.27
C PRO A 19 -15.08 15.70 8.42
N ARG A 20 -15.27 15.11 9.60
CA ARG A 20 -14.41 15.41 10.77
C ARG A 20 -12.93 15.08 10.53
N THR A 21 -12.63 14.18 9.60
CA THR A 21 -11.28 13.85 9.15
C THR A 21 -10.61 14.97 8.34
N PHE A 22 -11.37 15.97 7.85
CA PHE A 22 -10.85 17.09 7.09
C PHE A 22 -9.89 17.96 7.91
N LEU A 23 -10.21 18.24 9.19
CA LEU A 23 -9.38 19.14 9.99
C LEU A 23 -7.99 18.54 10.31
N PRO A 24 -7.86 17.28 10.77
CA PRO A 24 -6.57 16.62 10.90
C PRO A 24 -5.78 16.52 9.59
N TRP A 25 -6.46 16.26 8.47
CA TRP A 25 -5.83 16.25 7.15
C TRP A 25 -5.28 17.63 6.78
N LEU A 26 -6.06 18.70 7.00
CA LEU A 26 -5.64 20.07 6.73
C LEU A 26 -4.46 20.46 7.61
N ALA A 27 -4.47 20.08 8.88
CA ALA A 27 -3.35 20.29 9.79
C ALA A 27 -2.07 19.64 9.25
N PHE A 28 -2.15 18.39 8.76
CA PHE A 28 -1.01 17.73 8.14
C PHE A 28 -0.50 18.50 6.90
N LEU A 29 -1.40 18.97 6.03
CA LEU A 29 -1.01 19.77 4.86
C LEU A 29 -0.28 21.05 5.25
N VAL A 30 -0.82 21.79 6.21
CA VAL A 30 -0.20 23.03 6.69
C VAL A 30 1.18 22.74 7.29
N MET A 31 1.30 21.69 8.11
CA MET A 31 2.60 21.30 8.69
C MET A 31 3.64 20.92 7.62
N ALA A 32 3.24 20.15 6.61
CA ALA A 32 4.13 19.74 5.53
C ALA A 32 4.57 20.93 4.65
N LEU A 33 3.68 21.90 4.43
CA LEU A 33 4.00 23.15 3.72
C LEU A 33 4.92 24.04 4.56
N MET A 34 4.65 24.23 5.85
CA MET A 34 5.51 25.00 6.74
C MET A 34 6.91 24.40 6.81
N SER A 35 7.01 23.08 6.97
CA SER A 35 8.29 22.36 6.91
C SER A 35 9.05 22.63 5.60
N SER A 36 8.35 22.60 4.47
CA SER A 36 8.95 22.90 3.16
C SER A 36 9.42 24.35 3.03
N VAL A 37 8.70 25.31 3.61
CA VAL A 37 9.11 26.72 3.64
C VAL A 37 10.32 26.93 4.56
N VAL A 38 10.32 26.34 5.76
CA VAL A 38 11.46 26.38 6.69
C VAL A 38 12.71 25.78 6.04
N ALA A 39 12.56 24.74 5.22
CA ALA A 39 13.69 24.16 4.51
C ALA A 39 14.39 25.13 3.55
N LEU A 40 13.68 26.14 3.01
CA LEU A 40 14.29 27.16 2.16
C LEU A 40 15.26 28.06 2.93
N SER A 41 15.08 28.23 4.24
CA SER A 41 15.99 29.02 5.08
C SER A 41 17.20 28.23 5.58
N LEU A 42 17.24 26.90 5.41
CA LEU A 42 18.36 26.05 5.83
C LEU A 42 19.60 26.15 4.92
N GLY A 43 19.55 26.94 3.82
CA GLY A 43 20.72 27.23 3.01
C GLY A 43 21.36 26.02 2.31
N THR A 44 20.61 24.93 2.13
CA THR A 44 21.13 23.67 1.56
C THR A 44 21.65 23.88 0.14
N GLN A 45 22.91 23.49 -0.09
CA GLN A 45 23.53 23.54 -1.40
C GLN A 45 22.92 22.49 -2.34
N ALA A 46 22.70 22.88 -3.59
CA ALA A 46 22.22 21.97 -4.63
C ALA A 46 23.29 20.89 -4.90
N THR A 47 23.04 19.66 -4.48
CA THR A 47 23.87 18.51 -4.87
C THR A 47 23.44 18.02 -6.24
N GLN A 48 24.41 17.81 -7.14
CA GLN A 48 24.22 17.13 -8.44
C GLN A 48 23.23 17.83 -9.40
N GLY A 49 23.25 19.16 -9.50
CA GLY A 49 22.46 19.92 -10.49
C GLY A 49 20.96 20.02 -10.22
N ILE A 50 20.50 19.60 -9.03
CA ILE A 50 19.09 19.63 -8.64
C ILE A 50 18.85 20.74 -7.62
N THR A 51 17.97 21.68 -7.94
CA THR A 51 17.63 22.78 -7.01
C THR A 51 16.62 22.33 -5.96
N VAL A 52 16.76 22.84 -4.73
CA VAL A 52 15.80 22.67 -3.62
C VAL A 52 14.37 22.99 -4.08
N ALA A 53 14.20 24.10 -4.80
CA ALA A 53 12.91 24.56 -5.29
C ALA A 53 12.23 23.55 -6.24
N SER A 54 12.98 22.94 -7.17
CA SER A 54 12.42 21.96 -8.12
C SER A 54 11.88 20.71 -7.41
N ARG A 55 12.58 20.24 -6.37
CA ARG A 55 12.15 19.07 -5.58
C ARG A 55 10.98 19.38 -4.69
N LEU A 56 11.01 20.54 -4.02
CA LEU A 56 9.91 21.03 -3.21
C LEU A 56 8.63 21.12 -4.05
N LEU A 57 8.68 21.75 -5.23
CA LEU A 57 7.53 21.84 -6.12
C LEU A 57 6.99 20.46 -6.50
N ARG A 58 7.85 19.55 -6.96
CA ARG A 58 7.44 18.18 -7.33
C ARG A 58 6.74 17.45 -6.18
N ASN A 59 7.21 17.62 -4.95
CA ASN A 59 6.64 16.92 -3.79
C ASN A 59 5.38 17.61 -3.25
N ILE A 60 5.28 18.94 -3.32
CA ILE A 60 4.03 19.65 -3.07
C ILE A 60 2.96 19.24 -4.10
N PHE A 61 3.32 19.11 -5.38
CA PHE A 61 2.40 18.57 -6.39
C PHE A 61 2.00 17.12 -6.09
N ALA A 62 2.93 16.27 -5.65
CA ALA A 62 2.62 14.89 -5.26
C ALA A 62 1.63 14.84 -4.09
N LEU A 63 1.84 15.64 -3.05
CA LEU A 63 0.94 15.77 -1.92
C LEU A 63 -0.42 16.36 -2.34
N GLY A 64 -0.41 17.39 -3.18
CA GLY A 64 -1.61 18.01 -3.75
C GLY A 64 -2.45 17.02 -4.58
N LEU A 65 -1.80 16.16 -5.37
CA LEU A 65 -2.48 15.09 -6.12
C LEU A 65 -3.11 14.07 -5.18
N GLY A 66 -2.38 13.62 -4.16
CA GLY A 66 -2.89 12.72 -3.14
C GLY A 66 -4.11 13.29 -2.40
N SER A 67 -3.98 14.53 -1.95
CA SER A 67 -5.04 15.34 -1.37
C SER A 67 -6.27 15.48 -2.25
N ALA A 68 -6.07 15.73 -3.55
CA ALA A 68 -7.14 15.81 -4.52
C ALA A 68 -7.92 14.51 -4.61
N ILE A 69 -7.22 13.37 -4.67
CA ILE A 69 -7.82 12.04 -4.70
C ILE A 69 -8.61 11.79 -3.43
N TYR A 70 -8.02 12.05 -2.26
CA TYR A 70 -8.68 11.87 -0.97
C TYR A 70 -9.98 12.65 -0.87
N LEU A 71 -9.94 13.97 -1.13
CA LEU A 71 -11.14 14.81 -1.08
C LEU A 71 -12.19 14.37 -2.10
N THR A 72 -11.76 13.98 -3.30
CA THR A 72 -12.66 13.49 -4.34
C THR A 72 -13.40 12.25 -3.87
N VAL A 73 -12.69 11.26 -3.34
CA VAL A 73 -13.30 9.99 -2.90
C VAL A 73 -14.09 10.17 -1.60
N ALA A 74 -13.66 11.06 -0.71
CA ALA A 74 -14.35 11.34 0.56
C ALA A 74 -15.66 12.12 0.39
N LEU A 75 -15.75 12.99 -0.63
CA LEU A 75 -16.86 13.94 -0.79
C LEU A 75 -17.77 13.62 -1.97
N LEU A 76 -17.36 12.78 -2.93
CA LEU A 76 -18.21 12.43 -4.08
C LEU A 76 -19.39 11.52 -3.72
N PRO A 77 -19.20 10.39 -3.01
CA PRO A 77 -20.30 9.49 -2.69
C PRO A 77 -21.27 10.14 -1.70
N GLU A 78 -22.56 10.12 -2.01
CA GLU A 78 -23.61 10.69 -1.17
C GLU A 78 -24.57 9.62 -0.63
N SER A 79 -24.55 8.41 -1.23
CA SER A 79 -25.41 7.28 -0.89
C SER A 79 -24.66 5.95 -0.87
N TRP A 80 -25.28 4.92 -0.27
CA TRP A 80 -24.76 3.55 -0.32
C TRP A 80 -24.62 3.02 -1.74
N ASP A 81 -25.50 3.44 -2.65
CA ASP A 81 -25.44 3.08 -4.06
C ASP A 81 -24.23 3.68 -4.77
N ASP A 82 -23.84 4.91 -4.43
CA ASP A 82 -22.61 5.53 -4.97
C ASP A 82 -21.36 4.77 -4.53
N LEU A 83 -21.34 4.33 -3.27
CA LEU A 83 -20.24 3.51 -2.74
C LEU A 83 -20.20 2.12 -3.38
N ASN A 84 -21.35 1.50 -3.58
CA ASN A 84 -21.45 0.22 -4.29
C ASN A 84 -21.02 0.37 -5.76
N ALA A 85 -21.39 1.46 -6.43
CA ALA A 85 -20.94 1.79 -7.77
C ALA A 85 -19.42 2.01 -7.81
N SER A 86 -18.87 2.72 -6.83
CA SER A 86 -17.41 2.91 -6.68
C SER A 86 -16.67 1.58 -6.53
N LEU A 87 -17.19 0.65 -5.73
CA LEU A 87 -16.64 -0.70 -5.61
C LEU A 87 -16.73 -1.50 -6.92
N ARG A 88 -17.85 -1.41 -7.66
CA ARG A 88 -17.96 -2.07 -8.98
C ARG A 88 -16.90 -1.55 -9.94
N TRP A 89 -16.68 -0.23 -10.00
CA TRP A 89 -15.63 0.35 -10.84
C TRP A 89 -14.23 -0.09 -10.42
N LEU A 90 -13.98 -0.13 -9.11
CA LEU A 90 -12.71 -0.63 -8.56
C LEU A 90 -12.48 -2.09 -8.96
N TYR A 91 -13.48 -2.95 -8.75
CA TYR A 91 -13.43 -4.37 -9.09
C TYR A 91 -13.29 -4.62 -10.59
N SER A 92 -13.98 -3.87 -11.44
CA SER A 92 -13.84 -3.97 -12.89
C SER A 92 -12.45 -3.54 -13.35
N GLY A 93 -11.93 -2.42 -12.84
CA GLY A 93 -10.59 -1.95 -13.15
C GLY A 93 -9.51 -2.94 -12.71
N PHE A 94 -9.66 -3.52 -11.52
CA PHE A 94 -8.76 -4.59 -11.06
C PHE A 94 -8.94 -5.89 -11.85
N GLY A 95 -10.16 -6.23 -12.28
CA GLY A 95 -10.39 -7.37 -13.18
C GLY A 95 -9.58 -7.25 -14.47
N MET A 96 -9.54 -6.07 -15.08
CA MET A 96 -8.68 -5.80 -16.24
C MET A 96 -7.18 -5.91 -15.89
N ALA A 97 -6.76 -5.35 -14.76
CA ALA A 97 -5.36 -5.40 -14.34
C ALA A 97 -4.90 -6.84 -14.02
N LEU A 98 -5.76 -7.65 -13.40
CA LEU A 98 -5.53 -9.06 -13.11
C LEU A 98 -5.51 -9.90 -14.39
N LEU A 99 -6.36 -9.59 -15.37
CA LEU A 99 -6.32 -10.20 -16.70
C LEU A 99 -4.97 -9.96 -17.36
N TRP A 100 -4.54 -8.70 -17.41
CA TRP A 100 -3.25 -8.35 -17.98
C TRP A 100 -2.09 -9.03 -17.23
N GLY A 101 -2.14 -9.06 -15.90
CA GLY A 101 -1.16 -9.79 -15.10
C GLY A 101 -1.15 -11.31 -15.32
N SER A 102 -2.31 -11.90 -15.62
CA SER A 102 -2.44 -13.33 -15.91
C SER A 102 -1.83 -13.68 -17.27
N LEU A 103 -2.00 -12.83 -18.28
CA LEU A 103 -1.32 -12.98 -19.56
C LEU A 103 0.21 -12.92 -19.37
N GLN A 104 0.70 -12.05 -18.48
CA GLN A 104 2.12 -12.02 -18.13
C GLN A 104 2.58 -13.30 -17.42
N ALA A 105 1.73 -13.89 -16.57
CA ALA A 105 2.07 -15.13 -15.87
C ALA A 105 2.34 -16.31 -16.82
N VAL A 106 1.73 -16.34 -18.00
CA VAL A 106 1.93 -17.41 -19.00
C VAL A 106 3.40 -17.55 -19.39
N TYR A 107 4.10 -16.47 -19.74
CA TYR A 107 5.52 -16.54 -20.11
C TYR A 107 6.46 -16.75 -18.91
N ILE A 108 5.98 -16.54 -17.69
CA ILE A 108 6.75 -16.81 -16.47
C ILE A 108 6.78 -18.32 -16.19
N VAL A 109 5.64 -18.99 -16.40
CA VAL A 109 5.53 -20.45 -16.23
C VAL A 109 6.13 -21.19 -17.43
N HIS A 110 5.80 -20.76 -18.64
CA HIS A 110 6.26 -21.36 -19.89
C HIS A 110 6.79 -20.29 -20.84
N PHE A 111 8.09 -20.01 -20.75
CA PHE A 111 8.71 -18.96 -21.55
C PHE A 111 8.66 -19.30 -23.04
N SER A 112 8.01 -18.43 -23.81
CA SER A 112 7.97 -18.46 -25.27
C SER A 112 8.38 -17.10 -25.78
N ARG A 113 9.48 -17.05 -26.56
CA ARG A 113 10.01 -15.78 -27.09
C ARG A 113 9.02 -15.05 -28.01
N PRO A 114 8.30 -15.74 -28.94
CA PRO A 114 7.25 -15.08 -29.72
C PRO A 114 6.14 -14.47 -28.86
N TYR A 115 5.66 -15.20 -27.84
CA TYR A 115 4.60 -14.72 -26.97
C TYR A 115 5.06 -13.56 -26.08
N PHE A 116 6.27 -13.64 -25.53
CA PHE A 116 6.84 -12.55 -24.73
C PHE A 116 6.99 -11.27 -25.55
N ASN A 117 7.50 -11.36 -26.78
CA ASN A 117 7.62 -10.21 -27.67
C ASN A 117 6.25 -9.59 -27.96
N TRP A 118 5.26 -10.41 -28.29
CA TRP A 118 3.89 -9.94 -28.54
C TRP A 118 3.29 -9.19 -27.35
N ILE A 119 3.40 -9.74 -26.12
CA ILE A 119 2.94 -9.05 -24.91
C ILE A 119 3.77 -7.78 -24.64
N SER A 120 5.07 -7.80 -24.90
CA SER A 120 5.96 -6.65 -24.74
C SER A 120 5.58 -5.51 -25.68
N ASP A 121 5.27 -5.80 -26.93
CA ASP A 121 4.83 -4.81 -27.92
C ASP A 121 3.55 -4.12 -27.46
N ILE A 122 2.56 -4.90 -27.01
CA ILE A 122 1.33 -4.35 -26.43
C ILE A 122 1.65 -3.49 -25.19
N GLN A 123 2.54 -3.95 -24.30
CA GLN A 123 2.93 -3.20 -23.11
C GLN A 123 3.51 -1.83 -23.46
N THR A 124 4.26 -1.69 -24.56
CA THR A 124 4.84 -0.40 -24.94
C THR A 124 3.80 0.68 -25.25
N PHE A 125 2.59 0.30 -25.66
CA PHE A 125 1.47 1.24 -25.84
C PHE A 125 0.84 1.67 -24.51
N LEU A 126 0.99 0.86 -23.46
CA LEU A 126 0.37 1.07 -22.15
C LEU A 126 1.33 1.68 -21.12
N SER A 127 2.62 1.36 -21.20
CA SER A 127 3.63 1.72 -20.21
C SER A 127 5.01 1.90 -20.84
N THR A 128 5.76 2.87 -20.35
CA THR A 128 7.15 3.11 -20.74
C THR A 128 8.14 2.08 -20.18
N ARG A 129 7.72 1.22 -19.23
CA ARG A 129 8.58 0.18 -18.64
C ARG A 129 8.56 -1.10 -19.50
N LYS A 130 9.75 -1.67 -19.71
CA LYS A 130 9.91 -3.04 -20.20
C LYS A 130 9.37 -4.07 -19.20
N LEU A 131 8.83 -5.17 -19.73
CA LEU A 131 8.34 -6.29 -18.94
C LEU A 131 9.46 -7.08 -18.27
N PHE A 132 9.11 -7.73 -17.16
CA PHE A 132 10.01 -8.60 -16.43
C PHE A 132 9.74 -10.05 -16.83
N THR A 133 10.76 -10.79 -17.27
CA THR A 133 10.63 -12.21 -17.62
C THR A 133 10.41 -13.12 -16.42
N THR A 134 10.60 -12.61 -15.20
CA THR A 134 10.56 -13.39 -13.97
C THR A 134 9.37 -13.07 -13.07
N ARG A 135 8.63 -11.98 -13.30
CA ARG A 135 7.61 -11.50 -12.36
C ARG A 135 6.50 -10.73 -13.07
N VAL A 136 5.28 -10.87 -12.59
CA VAL A 136 4.13 -10.11 -13.09
C VAL A 136 4.14 -8.69 -12.52
N SER A 137 4.02 -7.69 -13.39
CA SER A 137 3.81 -6.29 -13.00
C SER A 137 2.41 -5.76 -13.27
N GLY A 138 1.55 -6.56 -13.92
CA GLY A 138 0.25 -6.10 -14.38
C GLY A 138 0.44 -4.82 -15.20
N LEU A 139 -0.43 -3.83 -14.97
CA LEU A 139 -0.35 -2.52 -15.63
C LEU A 139 0.57 -1.52 -14.90
N THR A 140 1.22 -1.93 -13.82
CA THR A 140 2.08 -1.05 -13.03
C THR A 140 3.53 -1.05 -13.54
N TYR A 141 4.28 -0.03 -13.13
CA TYR A 141 5.70 0.11 -13.46
C TYR A 141 6.57 -0.97 -12.81
N GLU A 142 6.15 -1.57 -11.68
CA GLU A 142 6.91 -2.59 -10.95
C GLU A 142 6.04 -3.72 -10.37
N PRO A 143 6.49 -4.98 -10.39
CA PRO A 143 5.80 -6.11 -9.74
C PRO A 143 5.39 -5.84 -8.30
N LYS A 144 6.24 -5.14 -7.55
CA LYS A 144 5.95 -4.77 -6.17
C LYS A 144 4.76 -3.81 -6.06
N TRP A 145 4.64 -2.84 -6.97
CA TRP A 145 3.55 -1.87 -6.95
C TRP A 145 2.22 -2.53 -7.28
N PHE A 146 2.21 -3.49 -8.22
CA PHE A 146 1.01 -4.26 -8.50
C PHE A 146 0.57 -5.12 -7.30
N ALA A 147 1.52 -5.80 -6.66
CA ALA A 147 1.26 -6.54 -5.45
C ALA A 147 0.69 -5.66 -4.33
N GLU A 148 1.23 -4.46 -4.16
CA GLU A 148 0.75 -3.48 -3.19
C GLU A 148 -0.67 -2.99 -3.52
N GLN A 149 -0.96 -2.69 -4.80
CA GLN A 149 -2.29 -2.33 -5.25
C GLN A 149 -3.30 -3.44 -4.98
N ILE A 150 -2.98 -4.70 -5.32
CA ILE A 150 -3.84 -5.84 -4.98
C ILE A 150 -4.07 -5.89 -3.47
N CYS A 151 -2.99 -5.83 -2.67
CA CYS A 151 -3.09 -5.97 -1.23
C CYS A 151 -3.87 -4.83 -0.58
N PHE A 152 -3.66 -3.59 -0.99
CA PHE A 152 -4.15 -2.43 -0.25
C PHE A 152 -5.44 -1.85 -0.83
N LEU A 153 -5.57 -1.81 -2.16
CA LEU A 153 -6.77 -1.28 -2.81
C LEU A 153 -7.85 -2.34 -3.03
N LEU A 154 -7.53 -3.63 -3.14
CA LEU A 154 -8.49 -4.65 -3.56
C LEU A 154 -8.84 -5.65 -2.45
N LEU A 155 -7.84 -6.28 -1.81
CA LEU A 155 -8.07 -7.34 -0.83
C LEU A 155 -8.99 -6.96 0.34
N PRO A 156 -8.91 -5.77 0.97
CA PRO A 156 -9.74 -5.47 2.14
C PRO A 156 -11.24 -5.59 1.83
N TRP A 157 -11.65 -5.10 0.67
CA TRP A 157 -13.03 -5.08 0.22
C TRP A 157 -13.50 -6.47 -0.22
N LEU A 158 -12.68 -7.20 -0.98
CA LEU A 158 -12.99 -8.56 -1.40
C LEU A 158 -13.11 -9.51 -0.21
N VAL A 159 -12.17 -9.44 0.74
CA VAL A 159 -12.19 -10.26 1.95
C VAL A 159 -13.40 -9.89 2.81
N GLY A 160 -13.67 -8.60 3.03
CA GLY A 160 -14.88 -8.15 3.72
C GLY A 160 -16.16 -8.66 3.07
N ALA A 161 -16.23 -8.67 1.74
CA ALA A 161 -17.38 -9.13 0.96
C ALA A 161 -17.60 -10.64 1.11
N VAL A 162 -16.53 -11.42 0.97
CA VAL A 162 -16.57 -12.88 1.09
C VAL A 162 -16.94 -13.31 2.50
N LEU A 163 -16.36 -12.66 3.53
CA LEU A 163 -16.67 -12.97 4.92
C LEU A 163 -18.13 -12.68 5.23
N GLN A 164 -18.64 -11.51 4.85
CA GLN A 164 -20.02 -11.13 5.12
C GLN A 164 -21.04 -11.66 4.09
N ASN A 165 -20.60 -12.48 3.13
CA ASN A 165 -21.43 -13.01 2.05
C ASN A 165 -22.19 -11.93 1.25
N ARG A 166 -21.57 -10.74 1.14
CA ARG A 166 -22.08 -9.55 0.44
C ARG A 166 -21.58 -9.56 -1.01
N SER A 167 -22.43 -9.13 -1.94
CA SER A 167 -22.07 -8.93 -3.35
C SER A 167 -22.61 -7.61 -3.82
N VAL A 168 -21.78 -6.81 -4.50
CA VAL A 168 -22.23 -5.59 -5.18
C VAL A 168 -22.73 -5.89 -6.60
N PHE A 169 -22.43 -7.08 -7.13
CA PHE A 169 -22.91 -7.56 -8.42
C PHE A 169 -24.17 -8.42 -8.28
N LYS A 170 -25.02 -8.38 -9.31
CA LYS A 170 -26.24 -9.20 -9.37
C LYS A 170 -25.96 -10.69 -9.61
N TRP A 171 -24.87 -11.01 -10.29
CA TRP A 171 -24.53 -12.40 -10.63
C TRP A 171 -24.06 -13.16 -9.39
N ARG A 172 -24.73 -14.30 -9.13
CA ARG A 172 -24.39 -15.22 -8.06
C ARG A 172 -24.82 -16.63 -8.45
N TYR A 173 -23.89 -17.57 -8.43
CA TYR A 173 -24.21 -19.00 -8.61
C TYR A 173 -23.95 -19.75 -7.30
N ARG A 174 -25.03 -20.15 -6.61
CA ARG A 174 -24.96 -20.77 -5.27
C ARG A 174 -24.18 -19.88 -4.27
N ARG A 175 -23.00 -20.34 -3.83
CA ARG A 175 -22.10 -19.62 -2.92
C ARG A 175 -21.00 -18.83 -3.67
N LEU A 176 -20.93 -18.95 -5.00
CA LEU A 176 -19.96 -18.24 -5.82
C LEU A 176 -20.49 -16.84 -6.15
N THR A 177 -19.82 -15.83 -5.64
CA THR A 177 -20.00 -14.42 -6.00
C THR A 177 -18.84 -13.95 -6.87
N VAL A 178 -19.02 -12.82 -7.56
CA VAL A 178 -17.94 -12.20 -8.34
C VAL A 178 -16.75 -11.86 -7.45
N GLU A 179 -17.00 -11.40 -6.23
CA GLU A 179 -15.98 -11.04 -5.24
C GLU A 179 -15.16 -12.25 -4.81
N LEU A 180 -15.78 -13.42 -4.64
CA LEU A 180 -15.04 -14.65 -4.33
C LEU A 180 -14.12 -15.06 -5.50
N GLY A 181 -14.63 -14.97 -6.73
CA GLY A 181 -13.84 -15.25 -7.93
C GLY A 181 -12.66 -14.28 -8.07
N LEU A 182 -12.91 -12.98 -7.89
CA LEU A 182 -11.87 -11.95 -7.88
C LEU A 182 -10.86 -12.13 -6.75
N LEU A 183 -11.28 -12.58 -5.56
CA LEU A 183 -10.39 -12.83 -4.44
C LEU A 183 -9.42 -13.97 -4.78
N ALA A 184 -9.95 -15.10 -5.26
CA ALA A 184 -9.14 -16.23 -5.67
C ALA A 184 -8.15 -15.84 -6.79
N TRP A 185 -8.64 -15.12 -7.79
CA TRP A 185 -7.82 -14.63 -8.90
C TRP A 185 -6.71 -13.68 -8.44
N SER A 186 -7.03 -12.75 -7.54
CA SER A 186 -6.08 -11.82 -6.94
C SER A 186 -4.98 -12.53 -6.19
N VAL A 187 -5.31 -13.55 -5.39
CA VAL A 187 -4.33 -14.36 -4.65
C VAL A 187 -3.39 -15.10 -5.60
N ILE A 188 -3.92 -15.71 -6.65
CA ILE A 188 -3.12 -16.43 -7.66
C ILE A 188 -2.13 -15.46 -8.32
N VAL A 189 -2.62 -14.34 -8.87
CA VAL A 189 -1.78 -13.35 -9.54
C VAL A 189 -0.75 -12.75 -8.58
N LEU A 190 -1.13 -12.51 -7.31
CA LEU A 190 -0.23 -12.00 -6.29
C LEU A 190 0.98 -12.91 -6.06
N ILE A 191 0.81 -14.24 -6.10
CA ILE A 191 1.92 -15.20 -6.01
C ILE A 191 2.92 -14.99 -7.15
N PHE A 192 2.44 -14.78 -8.39
CA PHE A 192 3.28 -14.55 -9.56
C PHE A 192 3.93 -13.16 -9.63
N THR A 193 3.52 -12.21 -8.77
CA THR A 193 4.28 -10.95 -8.60
C THR A 193 5.63 -11.18 -7.93
N PHE A 194 5.79 -12.29 -7.20
CA PHE A 194 6.94 -12.60 -6.35
C PHE A 194 7.32 -11.43 -5.42
N SER A 195 6.32 -10.68 -4.96
CA SER A 195 6.48 -9.60 -4.00
C SER A 195 6.51 -10.15 -2.58
N ARG A 196 7.69 -10.13 -1.95
CA ARG A 196 7.88 -10.60 -0.56
C ARG A 196 6.94 -9.88 0.41
N SER A 197 6.84 -8.55 0.31
CA SER A 197 5.96 -7.75 1.15
C SER A 197 4.49 -8.06 0.88
N GLY A 198 4.09 -8.22 -0.39
CA GLY A 198 2.71 -8.55 -0.76
C GLY A 198 2.25 -9.90 -0.17
N LEU A 199 3.11 -10.92 -0.23
CA LEU A 199 2.79 -12.24 0.33
C LEU A 199 2.73 -12.24 1.86
N ILE A 200 3.61 -11.49 2.54
CA ILE A 200 3.51 -11.29 3.99
C ILE A 200 2.20 -10.61 4.36
N ILE A 201 1.82 -9.56 3.63
CA ILE A 201 0.55 -8.86 3.85
C ILE A 201 -0.64 -9.80 3.65
N LEU A 202 -0.66 -10.60 2.58
CA LEU A 202 -1.70 -11.60 2.36
C LEU A 202 -1.81 -12.58 3.56
N GLY A 203 -0.68 -13.09 4.05
CA GLY A 203 -0.64 -13.96 5.22
C GLY A 203 -1.24 -13.30 6.46
N VAL A 204 -0.86 -12.04 6.74
CA VAL A 204 -1.42 -11.27 7.87
C VAL A 204 -2.92 -11.06 7.69
N VAL A 205 -3.39 -10.70 6.49
CA VAL A 205 -4.82 -10.50 6.20
C VAL A 205 -5.61 -11.79 6.44
N ILE A 206 -5.10 -12.96 6.02
CA ILE A 206 -5.74 -14.25 6.26
C ILE A 206 -5.85 -14.52 7.76
N VAL A 207 -4.75 -14.37 8.50
CA VAL A 207 -4.73 -14.56 9.96
C VAL A 207 -5.76 -13.65 10.63
N VAL A 208 -5.64 -12.35 10.40
CA VAL A 208 -6.51 -11.33 11.00
C VAL A 208 -7.97 -11.60 10.66
N SER A 209 -8.29 -11.90 9.41
CA SER A 209 -9.66 -12.15 8.95
C SER A 209 -10.29 -13.36 9.64
N LEU A 210 -9.53 -14.45 9.83
CA LEU A 210 -10.02 -15.65 10.51
C LEU A 210 -10.20 -15.46 12.02
N PHE A 211 -9.45 -14.54 12.64
CA PHE A 211 -9.58 -14.22 14.06
C PHE A 211 -10.67 -13.18 14.35
N ILE A 212 -10.78 -12.15 13.50
CA ILE A 212 -11.73 -11.04 13.66
C ILE A 212 -13.15 -11.46 13.24
N PHE A 213 -13.29 -12.28 12.20
CA PHE A 213 -14.61 -12.65 11.70
C PHE A 213 -15.22 -13.80 12.50
N ASP A 214 -16.37 -13.56 13.12
CA ASP A 214 -17.24 -14.62 13.64
C ASP A 214 -18.43 -14.81 12.67
N PRO A 215 -18.49 -15.93 11.92
CA PRO A 215 -19.58 -16.22 10.99
C PRO A 215 -20.96 -16.31 11.65
N ARG A 216 -21.02 -16.41 12.98
CA ARG A 216 -22.25 -16.49 13.76
C ARG A 216 -22.42 -15.24 14.61
N GLY A 217 -22.78 -14.13 13.96
CA GLY A 217 -23.18 -12.88 14.63
C GLY A 217 -24.49 -12.99 15.40
N GLY A 218 -24.62 -13.93 16.32
CA GLY A 218 -25.84 -14.18 17.07
C GLY A 218 -25.56 -14.55 18.52
N GLY A 219 -25.65 -13.54 19.38
CA GLY A 219 -25.86 -13.70 20.83
C GLY A 219 -24.61 -14.01 21.64
N GLU A 220 -24.38 -13.18 22.65
CA GLU A 220 -23.90 -13.63 23.96
C GLU A 220 -24.87 -14.67 24.55
N VAL A 221 -25.06 -15.82 23.89
CA VAL A 221 -25.43 -17.01 24.64
C VAL A 221 -24.11 -17.45 25.26
N ALA A 222 -24.07 -17.47 26.58
CA ALA A 222 -22.92 -17.86 27.39
C ALA A 222 -22.39 -19.24 26.95
N ALA A 223 -21.57 -19.25 25.89
CA ALA A 223 -20.90 -20.45 25.43
C ALA A 223 -20.00 -20.89 26.59
N SER A 224 -20.28 -22.09 27.12
CA SER A 224 -19.51 -22.70 28.19
C SER A 224 -18.01 -22.69 27.83
N GLY A 225 -17.13 -22.68 28.84
CA GLY A 225 -15.68 -22.59 28.61
C GLY A 225 -15.14 -23.59 27.57
N GLY A 226 -15.75 -24.78 27.46
CA GLY A 226 -15.43 -25.80 26.47
C GLY A 226 -15.82 -25.45 25.02
N GLU A 227 -16.95 -24.79 24.78
CA GLU A 227 -17.36 -24.36 23.43
C GLU A 227 -16.50 -23.21 22.89
N ARG A 228 -16.03 -22.32 23.77
CA ARG A 228 -15.09 -21.26 23.40
C ARG A 228 -13.72 -21.84 23.04
N ALA A 229 -13.23 -22.81 23.82
CA ALA A 229 -11.96 -23.49 23.56
C ALA A 229 -11.98 -24.25 22.22
N THR A 230 -13.06 -24.98 21.93
CA THR A 230 -13.22 -25.73 20.66
C THR A 230 -13.36 -24.82 19.44
N LYS A 231 -14.10 -23.71 19.52
CA LYS A 231 -14.16 -22.70 18.44
C LYS A 231 -12.79 -22.07 18.18
N ARG A 232 -12.05 -21.71 19.22
CA ARG A 232 -10.69 -21.14 19.11
C ARG A 232 -9.71 -22.16 18.51
N GLY A 233 -9.78 -23.42 18.95
CA GLY A 233 -9.00 -24.52 18.39
C GLY A 233 -9.26 -24.71 16.89
N ARG A 234 -10.54 -24.76 16.48
CA ARG A 234 -10.92 -24.86 15.06
C ARG A 234 -10.40 -23.69 14.22
N ARG A 235 -10.51 -22.45 14.72
CA ARG A 235 -9.98 -21.27 14.01
C ARG A 235 -8.47 -21.37 13.86
N LEU A 236 -7.76 -21.76 14.92
CA LEU A 236 -6.32 -21.96 14.87
C LEU A 236 -5.93 -23.02 13.83
N THR A 237 -6.62 -24.16 13.79
CA THR A 237 -6.38 -25.21 12.78
C THR A 237 -6.65 -24.70 11.36
N GLN A 238 -7.73 -23.95 11.14
CA GLN A 238 -8.06 -23.36 9.84
C GLN A 238 -6.99 -22.35 9.39
N THR A 239 -6.52 -21.51 10.31
CA THR A 239 -5.44 -20.55 10.04
C THR A 239 -4.14 -21.25 9.70
N ILE A 240 -3.74 -22.26 10.48
CA ILE A 240 -2.53 -23.05 10.21
C ILE A 240 -2.65 -23.71 8.84
N LEU A 241 -3.78 -24.35 8.54
CA LEU A 241 -4.00 -25.00 7.25
C LEU A 241 -3.94 -24.00 6.09
N ALA A 242 -4.58 -22.84 6.22
CA ALA A 242 -4.54 -21.79 5.20
C ALA A 242 -3.12 -21.26 4.96
N LEU A 243 -2.34 -21.07 6.03
CA LEU A 243 -0.94 -20.65 5.94
C LEU A 243 -0.04 -21.72 5.34
N VAL A 244 -0.28 -23.00 5.65
CA VAL A 244 0.45 -24.13 5.05
C VAL A 244 0.15 -24.22 3.56
N VAL A 245 -1.11 -24.13 3.16
CA VAL A 245 -1.51 -24.14 1.74
C VAL A 245 -0.90 -22.95 1.00
N LEU A 246 -0.96 -21.75 1.57
CA LEU A 246 -0.33 -20.56 0.99
C LEU A 246 1.20 -20.74 0.91
N GLY A 247 1.83 -21.21 1.98
CA GLY A 247 3.27 -21.45 2.04
C GLY A 247 3.73 -22.47 1.01
N LEU A 248 2.99 -23.56 0.83
CA LEU A 248 3.25 -24.56 -0.21
C LEU A 248 3.09 -23.97 -1.61
N ALA A 249 2.02 -23.23 -1.87
CA ALA A 249 1.81 -22.57 -3.16
C ALA A 249 2.95 -21.59 -3.49
N VAL A 250 3.37 -20.79 -2.51
CA VAL A 250 4.50 -19.85 -2.64
C VAL A 250 5.82 -20.58 -2.83
N PHE A 251 6.06 -21.69 -2.13
CA PHE A 251 7.26 -22.50 -2.27
C PHE A 251 7.35 -23.13 -3.66
N LEU A 252 6.27 -23.77 -4.12
CA LEU A 252 6.20 -24.38 -5.45
C LEU A 252 6.43 -23.34 -6.55
N ALA A 253 5.70 -22.23 -6.52
CA ALA A 253 5.86 -21.16 -7.51
C ALA A 253 7.23 -20.47 -7.42
N GLY A 254 7.74 -20.25 -6.20
CA GLY A 254 8.99 -19.52 -5.96
C GLY A 254 10.24 -20.34 -6.20
N SER A 255 10.18 -21.68 -6.14
CA SER A 255 11.30 -22.58 -6.44
C SER A 255 11.80 -22.43 -7.87
N GLN A 256 10.89 -22.12 -8.79
CA GLN A 256 11.19 -21.87 -10.20
C GLN A 256 11.81 -20.48 -10.43
N ASN A 257 11.74 -19.58 -9.44
CA ASN A 257 12.17 -18.20 -9.57
C ASN A 257 13.45 -17.91 -8.77
N ARG A 258 14.58 -17.72 -9.48
CA ARG A 258 15.88 -17.40 -8.86
C ARG A 258 15.87 -16.17 -7.94
N PHE A 259 15.04 -15.16 -8.22
CA PHE A 259 14.97 -13.95 -7.38
C PHE A 259 14.30 -14.25 -6.04
N PHE A 260 13.22 -15.02 -6.07
CA PHE A 260 12.40 -15.33 -4.89
C PHE A 260 13.02 -16.47 -4.06
N SER A 261 13.59 -17.48 -4.72
CA SER A 261 14.21 -18.63 -4.06
C SER A 261 15.43 -18.29 -3.20
N ARG A 262 16.02 -17.09 -3.37
CA ARG A 262 17.02 -16.54 -2.43
C ARG A 262 16.56 -16.53 -0.97
N LEU A 263 15.26 -16.55 -0.69
CA LEU A 263 14.76 -16.60 0.68
C LEU A 263 15.13 -17.89 1.41
N TRP A 264 15.28 -19.02 0.70
CA TRP A 264 15.66 -20.31 1.28
C TRP A 264 16.99 -20.84 0.75
N ARG A 265 17.41 -20.44 -0.46
CA ARG A 265 18.72 -20.81 -1.03
C ARG A 265 19.89 -20.44 -0.14
N TYR A 266 19.74 -19.38 0.66
CA TYR A 266 20.74 -19.01 1.66
C TYR A 266 21.12 -20.15 2.61
N TRP A 267 20.15 -21.00 2.96
CA TRP A 267 20.35 -22.12 3.89
C TRP A 267 20.61 -23.45 3.18
N THR A 268 20.34 -23.56 1.88
CA THR A 268 20.49 -24.83 1.13
C THR A 268 21.75 -24.86 0.27
N GLU A 269 22.29 -23.71 -0.12
CA GLU A 269 23.50 -23.61 -0.95
C GLU A 269 24.69 -23.18 -0.07
N GLY A 270 25.71 -24.03 0.07
CA GLY A 270 26.85 -23.83 0.97
C GLY A 270 27.85 -22.73 0.57
N GLU A 271 27.63 -22.03 -0.54
CA GLU A 271 28.56 -21.02 -1.09
C GLU A 271 28.31 -19.59 -0.58
N ILE A 272 28.04 -19.42 0.71
CA ILE A 272 27.79 -18.07 1.27
C ILE A 272 28.63 -17.85 2.51
N GLN A 273 29.95 -18.02 2.39
CA GLN A 273 30.84 -17.88 3.54
C GLN A 273 31.06 -16.41 3.96
N ASN A 274 30.70 -15.42 3.13
CA ASN A 274 31.09 -14.01 3.36
C ASN A 274 29.94 -12.97 3.29
N LYS A 275 28.66 -13.39 3.23
CA LYS A 275 27.51 -12.46 3.24
C LYS A 275 26.53 -12.83 4.35
N THR A 276 26.07 -11.83 5.08
CA THR A 276 24.93 -12.02 5.99
C THR A 276 23.64 -12.26 5.18
N PHE A 277 22.63 -12.87 5.81
CA PHE A 277 21.32 -13.10 5.16
C PHE A 277 20.74 -11.80 4.57
N LEU A 278 20.78 -10.69 5.31
CA LEU A 278 20.26 -9.39 4.88
C LEU A 278 21.00 -8.82 3.67
N GLU A 279 22.30 -9.06 3.57
CA GLU A 279 23.10 -8.71 2.38
C GLU A 279 22.74 -9.60 1.19
N TYR A 280 22.60 -10.91 1.42
CA TYR A 280 22.26 -11.88 0.37
C TYR A 280 20.90 -11.59 -0.28
N ILE A 281 19.91 -11.22 0.52
CA ILE A 281 18.56 -10.88 0.02
C ILE A 281 18.44 -9.44 -0.48
N GLY A 282 19.49 -8.63 -0.36
CA GLY A 282 19.55 -7.23 -0.81
C GLY A 282 18.73 -6.25 0.05
N PHE A 283 18.56 -6.54 1.34
CA PHE A 283 17.76 -5.71 2.25
C PHE A 283 18.59 -4.63 2.96
N ARG A 284 19.92 -4.80 3.03
CA ARG A 284 20.82 -3.89 3.75
C ARG A 284 20.78 -2.45 3.24
N SER A 285 20.59 -2.22 1.93
CA SER A 285 20.43 -0.88 1.37
C SER A 285 19.19 -0.15 1.89
N ARG A 286 18.10 -0.88 2.16
CA ARG A 286 16.89 -0.27 2.75
C ARG A 286 17.10 0.16 4.20
N LEU A 287 17.88 -0.60 4.96
CA LEU A 287 18.23 -0.21 6.33
C LEU A 287 19.07 1.06 6.32
N ALA A 288 20.04 1.18 5.41
CA ALA A 288 20.81 2.41 5.23
C ALA A 288 19.90 3.62 4.95
N TYR A 289 18.91 3.49 4.05
CA TYR A 289 17.97 4.58 3.77
C TYR A 289 17.13 5.00 4.98
N VAL A 290 16.70 4.03 5.80
CA VAL A 290 15.94 4.32 7.02
C VAL A 290 16.84 4.95 8.08
N GLU A 291 18.08 4.47 8.23
CA GLU A 291 19.05 5.02 9.19
C GLU A 291 19.47 6.45 8.82
N THR A 292 19.71 6.73 7.54
CA THR A 292 19.98 8.09 7.05
C THR A 292 18.81 9.02 7.35
N ALA A 293 17.57 8.55 7.16
CA ALA A 293 16.37 9.32 7.46
C ALA A 293 16.24 9.58 8.96
N TRP A 294 16.59 8.60 9.79
CA TRP A 294 16.62 8.76 11.25
C TRP A 294 17.65 9.81 11.69
N ARG A 295 18.87 9.77 11.15
CA ARG A 295 19.92 10.79 11.42
C ARG A 295 19.50 12.18 10.97
N THR A 296 18.82 12.27 9.81
CA THR A 296 18.24 13.53 9.32
C THR A 296 17.19 14.08 10.29
N PHE A 297 16.34 13.21 10.85
CA PHE A 297 15.37 13.59 11.87
C PHE A 297 16.04 14.04 13.18
N GLU A 298 17.10 13.35 13.63
CA GLU A 298 17.87 13.76 14.81
C GLU A 298 18.48 15.15 14.66
N ALA A 299 18.97 15.48 13.45
CA ALA A 299 19.49 16.81 13.15
C ALA A 299 18.39 17.88 13.03
N PHE A 300 17.20 17.53 12.52
CA PHE A 300 16.09 18.47 12.27
C PHE A 300 14.76 17.98 12.88
N PRO A 301 14.64 17.89 14.22
CA PRO A 301 13.56 17.13 14.86
C PRO A 301 12.17 17.79 14.78
N VAL A 302 12.09 19.11 14.73
CA VAL A 302 10.79 19.82 14.84
C VAL A 302 10.06 19.85 13.49
N PHE A 303 10.71 20.43 12.47
CA PHE A 303 10.13 20.62 11.14
C PHE A 303 10.69 19.68 10.08
N GLY A 304 11.74 18.91 10.37
CA GLY A 304 12.43 18.13 9.34
C GLY A 304 13.10 19.03 8.30
N VAL A 305 13.51 18.41 7.19
CA VAL A 305 14.24 19.08 6.11
C VAL A 305 13.35 19.55 4.96
N GLY A 306 12.03 19.45 5.06
CA GLY A 306 11.10 19.77 3.98
C GLY A 306 10.85 18.64 3.00
N LEU A 307 9.71 18.69 2.32
CA LEU A 307 9.27 17.62 1.43
C LEU A 307 10.22 17.43 0.24
N GLY A 308 10.69 16.20 0.07
CA GLY A 308 11.59 15.80 -0.99
C GLY A 308 13.06 16.15 -0.78
N ASN A 309 13.43 16.81 0.31
CA ASN A 309 14.82 17.23 0.54
C ASN A 309 15.69 16.14 1.14
N TYR A 310 15.14 15.00 1.54
CA TYR A 310 15.91 13.86 2.05
C TYR A 310 17.15 13.52 1.21
N ALA A 311 17.05 13.51 -0.14
CA ALA A 311 18.24 13.17 -0.94
C ALA A 311 19.36 14.22 -0.91
N LEU A 312 19.07 15.48 -0.57
CA LEU A 312 20.10 16.52 -0.48
C LEU A 312 21.01 16.29 0.72
N TYR A 313 20.45 15.72 1.79
CA TYR A 313 21.15 15.34 3.01
C TYR A 313 21.64 13.90 3.00
N PHE A 314 21.40 13.14 1.92
CA PHE A 314 21.65 11.70 1.92
C PHE A 314 23.11 11.35 2.17
N ASP A 315 24.02 12.07 1.52
CA ASP A 315 25.46 11.82 1.62
C ASP A 315 26.01 12.22 3.00
N GLU A 316 25.64 13.43 3.47
CA GLU A 316 26.03 13.95 4.78
C GLU A 316 25.51 13.09 5.94
N MET A 317 24.27 12.59 5.83
CA MET A 317 23.60 11.83 6.88
C MET A 317 23.79 10.31 6.71
N LEU A 318 24.57 9.86 5.73
CA LEU A 318 24.83 8.44 5.52
C LEU A 318 25.64 7.88 6.70
N PRO A 319 25.30 6.68 7.23
CA PRO A 319 26.10 6.07 8.28
C PRO A 319 27.56 5.84 7.86
N ASP A 320 28.49 6.21 8.75
CA ASP A 320 29.91 5.96 8.55
C ASP A 320 30.23 4.47 8.73
N GLN A 321 30.28 3.76 7.61
CA GLN A 321 30.61 2.34 7.54
C GLN A 321 31.13 1.96 6.15
N PRO A 322 31.89 0.85 6.00
CA PRO A 322 32.35 0.42 4.69
C PRO A 322 31.18 0.00 3.79
N TRP A 323 30.96 0.77 2.73
CA TRP A 323 29.89 0.54 1.74
C TRP A 323 30.29 -0.38 0.59
N ASN A 324 31.53 -0.87 0.54
CA ASN A 324 32.06 -1.77 -0.51
C ASN A 324 31.20 -3.02 -0.76
N ARG A 325 30.46 -3.51 0.25
CA ARG A 325 29.55 -4.66 0.15
C ARG A 325 28.14 -4.31 -0.34
N ASN A 326 27.83 -3.03 -0.52
CA ASN A 326 26.52 -2.51 -0.91
C ASN A 326 26.62 -1.70 -2.22
N PRO A 327 26.66 -2.36 -3.39
CA PRO A 327 26.84 -1.68 -4.67
C PRO A 327 25.71 -0.68 -4.98
N GLU A 328 24.51 -0.86 -4.42
CA GLU A 328 23.42 0.12 -4.55
C GLU A 328 23.79 1.47 -3.91
N ILE A 329 24.34 1.45 -2.69
CA ILE A 329 24.73 2.67 -1.97
C ILE A 329 25.93 3.32 -2.64
N ILE A 330 26.97 2.54 -2.99
CA ILE A 330 28.14 3.06 -3.72
C ILE A 330 27.70 3.75 -4.99
N ARG A 331 26.81 3.11 -5.76
CA ARG A 331 26.26 3.72 -6.96
C ARG A 331 25.63 5.07 -6.61
N LEU A 332 24.81 5.17 -5.57
CA LEU A 332 24.08 6.40 -5.23
C LEU A 332 25.00 7.57 -4.82
N ILE A 333 26.08 7.30 -4.08
CA ILE A 333 27.03 8.34 -3.62
C ILE A 333 28.11 8.67 -4.66
N THR A 334 28.37 7.77 -5.62
CA THR A 334 29.35 8.01 -6.68
C THR A 334 28.76 8.95 -7.74
N PRO A 335 29.38 10.10 -8.02
CA PRO A 335 28.94 11.00 -9.09
C PRO A 335 28.92 10.26 -10.43
N SER A 336 27.83 10.41 -11.18
CA SER A 336 27.73 9.96 -12.57
C SER A 336 26.99 11.01 -13.36
N ASP A 337 27.59 11.48 -14.45
CA ASP A 337 27.15 12.68 -15.18
C ASP A 337 25.73 12.59 -15.80
N ASP A 338 25.16 11.37 -15.90
CA ASP A 338 23.95 11.11 -16.69
C ASP A 338 22.70 10.69 -15.88
N THR A 339 22.69 10.78 -14.55
CA THR A 339 21.47 10.37 -13.81
C THR A 339 21.22 11.24 -12.58
N ILE A 340 20.19 12.10 -12.66
CA ILE A 340 19.52 12.67 -11.49
C ILE A 340 18.95 11.52 -10.67
N ARG A 341 19.59 11.16 -9.56
CA ARG A 341 19.18 10.01 -8.75
C ARG A 341 18.12 10.43 -7.74
N LEU A 342 16.89 9.98 -7.98
CA LEU A 342 15.80 10.09 -7.01
C LEU A 342 16.07 9.12 -5.85
N ILE A 343 16.78 9.58 -4.82
CA ILE A 343 16.95 8.85 -3.56
C ILE A 343 15.80 9.20 -2.64
N THR A 344 15.20 8.18 -2.04
CA THR A 344 14.12 8.32 -1.07
C THR A 344 14.28 7.28 0.04
N PRO A 345 13.68 7.48 1.23
CA PRO A 345 13.79 6.54 2.34
C PRO A 345 13.20 5.15 2.04
N LYS A 346 12.31 5.03 1.04
CA LYS A 346 11.54 3.84 0.70
C LYS A 346 10.69 3.31 1.87
N ASN A 347 10.38 4.19 2.81
CA ASN A 347 9.62 3.97 4.03
C ASN A 347 8.91 5.28 4.44
N LEU A 348 7.58 5.26 4.54
CA LEU A 348 6.77 6.45 4.80
C LEU A 348 6.96 6.95 6.24
N TYR A 349 7.18 6.08 7.23
CA TYR A 349 7.48 6.51 8.60
C TYR A 349 8.78 7.32 8.64
N ALA A 350 9.83 6.76 8.03
CA ALA A 350 11.14 7.40 7.97
C ALA A 350 11.07 8.72 7.20
N ARG A 351 10.30 8.76 6.10
CA ARG A 351 10.09 9.98 5.33
C ARG A 351 9.34 11.06 6.12
N LEU A 352 8.26 10.72 6.83
CA LEU A 352 7.52 11.69 7.64
C LEU A 352 8.41 12.33 8.70
N LEU A 353 9.20 11.52 9.41
CA LEU A 353 10.14 12.01 10.41
C LEU A 353 11.22 12.91 9.80
N ALA A 354 11.91 12.44 8.75
CA ALA A 354 13.00 13.20 8.13
C ALA A 354 12.52 14.48 7.43
N GLU A 355 11.44 14.39 6.65
CA GLU A 355 11.00 15.48 5.78
C GLU A 355 10.01 16.44 6.44
N THR A 356 9.25 16.03 7.47
CA THR A 356 8.26 16.89 8.12
C THR A 356 8.45 17.06 9.63
N GLY A 357 9.45 16.38 10.19
CA GLY A 357 9.75 16.42 11.62
C GLY A 357 8.65 15.78 12.47
N LEU A 358 8.76 15.98 13.77
CA LEU A 358 7.82 15.47 14.76
C LEU A 358 6.42 16.08 14.56
N LEU A 359 6.34 17.39 14.26
CA LEU A 359 5.06 18.08 14.13
C LEU A 359 4.26 17.59 12.92
N GLY A 360 4.90 17.42 11.76
CA GLY A 360 4.25 16.86 10.59
C GLY A 360 3.85 15.40 10.78
N THR A 361 4.71 14.61 11.46
CA THR A 361 4.43 13.20 11.78
C THR A 361 3.22 13.07 12.72
N ILE A 362 3.13 13.90 13.77
CA ILE A 362 1.98 13.94 14.69
C ILE A 362 0.71 14.33 13.93
N ALA A 363 0.77 15.35 13.07
CA ALA A 363 -0.38 15.79 12.28
C ALA A 363 -0.87 14.68 11.33
N PHE A 364 0.03 13.99 10.62
CA PHE A 364 -0.32 12.85 9.77
C PHE A 364 -0.92 11.70 10.59
N THR A 365 -0.32 11.38 11.74
CA THR A 365 -0.79 10.32 12.63
C THR A 365 -2.18 10.65 13.16
N THR A 366 -2.44 11.91 13.53
CA THR A 366 -3.76 12.40 13.96
C THR A 366 -4.79 12.22 12.84
N PHE A 367 -4.42 12.47 11.59
CA PHE A 367 -5.28 12.19 10.44
C PHE A 367 -5.59 10.70 10.30
N VAL A 368 -4.60 9.82 10.40
CA VAL A 368 -4.81 8.36 10.37
C VAL A 368 -5.69 7.90 11.55
N ILE A 369 -5.51 8.46 12.74
CA ILE A 369 -6.36 8.19 13.91
C ILE A 369 -7.81 8.64 13.66
N ALA A 370 -8.02 9.77 12.99
CA ALA A 370 -9.37 10.22 12.63
C ALA A 370 -10.04 9.25 11.64
N VAL A 371 -9.28 8.72 10.66
CA VAL A 371 -9.77 7.67 9.74
C VAL A 371 -10.07 6.37 10.50
N LEU A 372 -9.23 5.98 11.48
CA LEU A 372 -9.52 4.87 12.38
C LEU A 372 -10.81 5.11 13.17
N GLY A 373 -11.06 6.34 13.64
CA GLY A 373 -12.32 6.73 14.26
C GLY A 373 -13.54 6.46 13.36
N CYS A 374 -13.44 6.76 12.06
CA CYS A 374 -14.45 6.40 11.07
C CYS A 374 -14.65 4.88 10.94
N VAL A 375 -13.55 4.12 10.91
CA VAL A 375 -13.61 2.64 10.87
C VAL A 375 -14.31 2.08 12.11
N LEU A 376 -13.94 2.54 13.30
CA LEU A 376 -14.52 2.07 14.55
C LEU A 376 -16.01 2.43 14.65
N PHE A 377 -16.38 3.65 14.24
CA PHE A 377 -17.79 4.04 14.13
C PHE A 377 -18.57 3.06 13.25
N LEU A 378 -18.08 2.78 12.04
CA LEU A 378 -18.71 1.84 11.10
C LEU A 378 -18.75 0.40 11.62
N TRP A 379 -17.69 -0.02 12.31
CA TRP A 379 -17.57 -1.37 12.89
C TRP A 379 -18.61 -1.62 13.99
N PHE A 380 -18.82 -0.64 14.86
CA PHE A 380 -19.79 -0.75 15.97
C PHE A 380 -21.23 -0.40 15.56
N SER A 381 -21.45 0.05 14.33
CA SER A 381 -22.79 0.28 13.80
C SER A 381 -23.62 -1.00 13.68
N ARG A 382 -24.95 -0.84 13.73
CA ARG A 382 -25.89 -1.98 13.64
C ARG A 382 -26.13 -2.47 12.21
N GLY A 383 -26.07 -1.59 11.22
CA GLY A 383 -26.47 -1.87 9.84
C GLY A 383 -25.43 -2.71 9.08
N PRO A 384 -25.89 -3.60 8.18
CA PRO A 384 -25.04 -4.54 7.47
C PRO A 384 -24.00 -3.83 6.57
N ASP A 385 -24.40 -2.78 5.84
CA ASP A 385 -23.47 -2.04 4.98
C ASP A 385 -22.39 -1.35 5.79
N GLN A 386 -22.74 -0.69 6.90
CA GLN A 386 -21.76 -0.05 7.77
C GLN A 386 -20.78 -1.07 8.36
N LYS A 387 -21.26 -2.23 8.82
CA LYS A 387 -20.38 -3.32 9.30
C LYS A 387 -19.44 -3.84 8.22
N TYR A 388 -19.88 -3.93 6.96
CA TYR A 388 -19.01 -4.27 5.83
C TYR A 388 -17.88 -3.26 5.69
N TRP A 389 -18.20 -1.98 5.67
CA TRP A 389 -17.22 -0.90 5.51
C TRP A 389 -16.30 -0.78 6.72
N GLY A 390 -16.79 -1.04 7.93
CA GLY A 390 -15.99 -1.13 9.15
C GLY A 390 -14.99 -2.28 9.11
N LEU A 391 -15.43 -3.49 8.75
CA LEU A 391 -14.53 -4.65 8.64
C LEU A 391 -13.46 -4.43 7.56
N SER A 392 -13.91 -4.04 6.37
CA SER A 392 -13.01 -3.82 5.24
C SER A 392 -12.05 -2.66 5.51
N GLY A 393 -12.54 -1.58 6.14
CA GLY A 393 -11.72 -0.45 6.56
C GLY A 393 -10.66 -0.83 7.60
N LEU A 394 -11.01 -1.68 8.58
CA LEU A 394 -10.05 -2.18 9.57
C LEU A 394 -8.95 -3.02 8.92
N LEU A 395 -9.31 -3.93 8.01
CA LEU A 395 -8.34 -4.70 7.22
C LEU A 395 -7.45 -3.77 6.39
N ALA A 396 -8.04 -2.74 5.76
CA ALA A 396 -7.29 -1.78 4.96
C ALA A 396 -6.31 -0.96 5.79
N LEU A 397 -6.68 -0.55 7.01
CA LEU A 397 -5.76 0.16 7.93
C LEU A 397 -4.62 -0.74 8.41
N ILE A 398 -4.89 -2.01 8.72
CA ILE A 398 -3.84 -2.98 9.06
C ILE A 398 -2.85 -3.12 7.89
N ILE A 399 -3.37 -3.25 6.67
CA ILE A 399 -2.53 -3.32 5.46
C ILE A 399 -1.73 -2.04 5.27
N PHE A 400 -2.36 -0.87 5.45
CA PHE A 400 -1.68 0.43 5.37
C PHE A 400 -0.45 0.48 6.28
N PHE A 401 -0.58 0.13 7.56
CA PHE A 401 0.53 0.15 8.51
C PHE A 401 1.70 -0.77 8.11
N LEU A 402 1.41 -1.92 7.49
CA LEU A 402 2.43 -2.83 6.96
C LEU A 402 3.08 -2.29 5.69
N VAL A 403 2.28 -1.71 4.79
CA VAL A 403 2.72 -1.18 3.50
C VAL A 403 3.59 0.06 3.68
N MET A 404 3.37 0.89 4.71
CA MET A 404 4.18 2.07 5.03
C MET A 404 5.69 1.78 5.16
N VAL A 405 6.09 0.56 5.51
CA VAL A 405 7.50 0.15 5.58
C VAL A 405 8.13 -0.01 4.18
N SER A 406 7.30 0.00 3.13
CA SER A 406 7.67 -0.37 1.77
C SER A 406 7.43 0.71 0.71
N PHE A 407 6.67 1.75 0.98
CA PHE A 407 6.52 2.91 0.08
C PHE A 407 6.67 4.20 0.88
N ASP A 408 6.87 5.31 0.18
CA ASP A 408 7.10 6.61 0.81
C ASP A 408 6.52 7.78 -0.01
N SER A 409 5.74 7.54 -1.07
CA SER A 409 5.27 8.61 -1.95
C SER A 409 3.83 9.02 -1.69
N PHE A 410 3.61 10.32 -1.46
CA PHE A 410 2.28 10.91 -1.36
C PHE A 410 1.51 10.92 -2.69
N ALA A 411 2.17 10.72 -3.84
CA ALA A 411 1.50 10.61 -5.13
C ALA A 411 0.85 9.23 -5.34
N VAL A 412 1.15 8.23 -4.50
CA VAL A 412 0.56 6.90 -4.64
C VAL A 412 -0.93 6.98 -4.27
N PRO A 413 -1.85 6.68 -5.21
CA PRO A 413 -3.28 6.89 -5.00
C PRO A 413 -3.87 5.95 -3.93
N ASN A 414 -3.20 4.83 -3.66
CA ASN A 414 -3.72 3.71 -2.87
C ASN A 414 -4.27 4.15 -1.50
N MET A 415 -3.45 4.84 -0.69
CA MET A 415 -3.87 5.27 0.65
C MET A 415 -5.00 6.29 0.61
N TRP A 416 -4.94 7.24 -0.33
CA TRP A 416 -5.90 8.32 -0.43
C TRP A 416 -7.28 7.83 -0.86
N VAL A 417 -7.34 6.86 -1.79
CA VAL A 417 -8.60 6.20 -2.18
C VAL A 417 -9.18 5.43 -0.99
N VAL A 418 -8.37 4.64 -0.28
CA VAL A 418 -8.84 3.87 0.88
C VAL A 418 -9.37 4.79 1.98
N PHE A 419 -8.60 5.80 2.37
CA PHE A 419 -9.02 6.75 3.41
C PHE A 419 -10.26 7.54 2.99
N GLY A 420 -10.34 7.91 1.72
CA GLY A 420 -11.50 8.57 1.15
C GLY A 420 -12.75 7.69 1.23
N LEU A 421 -12.66 6.41 0.84
CA LEU A 421 -13.78 5.47 0.87
C LEU A 421 -14.27 5.22 2.31
N ILE A 422 -13.35 5.01 3.26
CA ILE A 422 -13.66 4.87 4.68
C ILE A 422 -14.37 6.13 5.20
N THR A 423 -13.83 7.30 4.86
CA THR A 423 -14.39 8.59 5.28
C THR A 423 -15.80 8.77 4.70
N ALA A 424 -15.99 8.52 3.40
CA ALA A 424 -17.28 8.63 2.74
C ALA A 424 -18.32 7.71 3.41
N ALA A 425 -17.99 6.43 3.60
CA ALA A 425 -18.88 5.47 4.26
C ALA A 425 -19.32 5.92 5.66
N ALA A 426 -18.42 6.53 6.44
CA ALA A 426 -18.76 7.01 7.78
C ALA A 426 -19.66 8.26 7.79
N HIS A 427 -19.76 9.00 6.68
CA HIS A 427 -20.58 10.20 6.56
C HIS A 427 -21.96 9.95 5.94
N ILE A 428 -22.19 8.78 5.36
CA ILE A 428 -23.48 8.41 4.78
C ILE A 428 -24.41 7.93 5.91
N PRO A 429 -25.59 8.56 6.08
CA PRO A 429 -26.57 8.09 7.05
C PRO A 429 -27.01 6.66 6.74
N GLN A 430 -27.37 5.87 7.75
CA GLN A 430 -28.22 4.72 7.48
C GLN A 430 -29.57 5.24 7.00
N ASP A 431 -30.03 4.74 5.85
CA ASP A 431 -31.43 4.88 5.51
C ASP A 431 -32.23 4.25 6.66
N ARG A 432 -33.10 5.06 7.27
CA ARG A 432 -34.11 4.57 8.19
C ARG A 432 -35.16 3.85 7.33
N SER A 433 -34.89 2.59 6.97
CA SER A 433 -35.93 1.67 6.52
C SER A 433 -36.91 1.38 7.64
#